data_AF-A0A8S4RI18-F1
#
_entry.id   AF-A0A8S4RI18-F1
#
_cell.length_a   1.000
_cell.length_b   1.000
_cell.length_c   1.000
_cell.angle_alpha   90.00
_cell.angle_beta   90.00
_cell.angle_gamma   90.00
#
_symmetry.space_group_name_H-M   'P 1'
#
loop_
_entity.id
_entity.type
_entity.pdbx_description
1 polymer ?
#
loop_
_entity_poly.entity_id
_entity_poly.type
_entity_poly.pdbx_seq_one_letter_code
_entity_poly.pdbx_strand_id
1 'polypeptide(L)'
;MAAPIELEGRNLGEKHKHFNQLVKEATATQTYKIDEFNVEEGDIKNLLKIDVANKKRDVNYILKVLLNLKDTTRAEKFYEYEKSPEKAVYWLPHCSAEFILQHFAKHIDHLKISLIQRLCQKNILVLETFVDAYSPIPKRTNI
;
A
#
# COMPACT_ATOMS: atom_id res chain seq x y z
N MET A 1 11.37 -11.86 -20.90
CA MET A 1 11.87 -10.88 -19.91
C MET A 1 12.13 -9.58 -20.64
N ALA A 2 11.28 -8.56 -20.48
CA ALA A 2 11.51 -7.26 -21.11
C ALA A 2 12.53 -6.49 -20.26
N ALA A 3 13.55 -5.92 -20.90
CA ALA A 3 14.59 -5.16 -20.21
C ALA A 3 13.99 -4.01 -19.38
N PRO A 4 14.54 -3.69 -18.19
CA PRO A 4 14.12 -2.54 -17.42
C PRO A 4 14.26 -1.27 -18.26
N ILE A 5 13.22 -0.43 -18.30
CA ILE A 5 13.31 0.88 -18.94
C ILE A 5 14.18 1.76 -18.05
N GLU A 6 15.39 2.09 -18.51
CA GLU A 6 16.27 3.05 -17.84
C GLU A 6 16.10 4.44 -18.43
N LEU A 7 16.04 5.46 -17.57
CA LEU A 7 15.98 6.85 -18.02
C LEU A 7 17.39 7.32 -18.39
N GLU A 8 17.59 7.57 -19.69
CA GLU A 8 18.79 8.22 -20.20
C GLU A 8 18.95 9.66 -19.69
N GLY A 9 20.20 10.06 -19.43
CA GLY A 9 20.55 11.42 -19.00
C GLY A 9 21.58 11.44 -17.87
N ARG A 10 22.47 12.43 -17.90
CA ARG A 10 23.55 12.62 -16.92
C ARG A 10 23.07 13.28 -15.63
N ASN A 11 21.95 13.98 -15.67
CA ASN A 11 21.36 14.66 -14.52
C ASN A 11 19.83 14.44 -14.44
N LEU A 12 19.23 14.83 -13.32
CA LEU A 12 17.80 14.65 -13.07
C LEU A 12 16.92 15.38 -14.11
N GLY A 13 17.33 16.56 -14.57
CA GLY A 13 16.60 17.33 -15.57
C GLY A 13 16.56 16.64 -16.94
N GLU A 14 17.69 16.08 -17.38
CA GLU A 14 17.77 15.29 -18.62
C GLU A 14 16.90 14.03 -18.53
N LYS A 15 16.97 13.30 -17.41
CA LYS A 15 16.11 12.12 -17.16
C LYS A 15 14.63 12.47 -17.19
N HIS A 16 14.26 13.59 -16.57
CA HIS A 16 12.87 14.08 -16.56
C HIS A 16 12.42 14.48 -17.97
N LYS A 17 13.30 15.11 -18.76
CA LYS A 17 13.03 15.45 -20.16
C LYS A 17 12.79 14.20 -21.01
N HIS A 18 13.64 13.18 -20.86
CA HIS A 18 13.49 11.91 -21.57
C HIS A 18 12.19 11.20 -21.19
N PHE A 19 11.87 11.12 -19.88
CA PHE A 19 10.60 10.55 -19.44
C PHE A 19 9.37 11.26 -20.04
N ASN A 20 9.38 12.61 -20.07
CA ASN A 20 8.30 13.37 -20.67
C ASN A 20 8.17 13.14 -22.19
N GLN A 21 9.27 12.82 -22.89
CA GLN A 21 9.23 12.42 -24.30
C GLN A 21 8.55 11.06 -24.45
N LEU A 22 8.94 10.07 -23.64
CA LEU A 22 8.33 8.74 -23.62
C LEU A 22 6.81 8.81 -23.38
N VAL A 23 6.35 9.64 -22.44
CA VAL A 23 4.92 9.86 -22.18
C VAL A 23 4.20 10.41 -23.42
N LYS A 24 4.80 11.40 -24.11
CA LYS A 24 4.21 12.00 -25.32
C LYS A 24 4.10 10.98 -26.45
N GLU A 25 5.14 10.19 -26.68
CA GLU A 25 5.18 9.14 -27.71
C GLU A 25 4.13 8.05 -27.44
N ALA A 26 4.04 7.58 -26.19
CA ALA A 26 3.04 6.59 -25.77
C ALA A 26 1.61 7.13 -25.80
N THR A 27 1.42 8.44 -25.62
CA THR A 27 0.10 9.08 -25.76
C THR A 27 -0.31 9.22 -27.23
N ALA A 28 0.63 9.57 -28.12
CA ALA A 28 0.41 9.66 -29.56
C ALA A 28 0.14 8.30 -30.21
N THR A 29 0.70 7.23 -29.63
CA THR A 29 0.47 5.85 -30.09
C THR A 29 -0.88 5.33 -29.59
N GLN A 30 -1.85 5.23 -30.50
CA GLN A 30 -3.23 4.85 -30.20
C GLN A 30 -3.40 3.43 -29.61
N THR A 31 -2.35 2.59 -29.68
CA THR A 31 -2.33 1.18 -29.28
C THR A 31 -1.58 0.88 -27.98
N TYR A 32 -1.11 1.88 -27.22
CA TYR A 32 -0.45 1.60 -25.93
C TYR A 32 -1.43 0.91 -24.96
N LYS A 33 -1.26 -0.41 -24.79
CA LYS A 33 -2.04 -1.22 -23.86
C LYS A 33 -1.65 -0.87 -22.44
N ILE A 34 -2.61 -0.30 -21.73
CA ILE A 34 -2.51 -0.12 -20.29
C ILE A 34 -2.94 -1.46 -19.67
N ASP A 35 -1.98 -2.38 -19.55
CA ASP A 35 -2.19 -3.64 -18.83
C ASP A 35 -2.25 -3.39 -17.31
N GLU A 36 -2.65 -4.40 -16.54
CA GLU A 36 -2.75 -4.31 -15.08
C GLU A 36 -1.43 -3.85 -14.43
N PHE A 37 -1.58 -3.14 -13.30
CA PHE A 37 -0.44 -2.72 -12.49
C PHE A 37 0.29 -3.94 -11.96
N ASN A 38 1.58 -4.06 -12.27
CA ASN A 38 2.40 -5.18 -11.84
C ASN A 38 3.56 -4.67 -10.98
N VAL A 39 3.58 -5.07 -9.72
CA VAL A 39 4.60 -4.66 -8.73
C VAL A 39 6.00 -5.22 -9.07
N GLU A 40 6.06 -6.31 -9.82
CA GLU A 40 7.31 -6.93 -10.29
C GLU A 40 7.86 -6.27 -11.56
N GLU A 41 7.07 -5.40 -12.20
CA GLU A 41 7.52 -4.62 -13.33
C GLU A 41 8.27 -3.37 -12.87
N GLY A 42 9.27 -2.93 -13.64
CA GLY A 42 10.11 -1.78 -13.25
C GLY A 42 9.30 -0.52 -12.96
N ASP A 43 9.63 0.17 -11.86
CA ASP A 43 8.91 1.36 -11.36
C ASP A 43 8.67 2.43 -12.44
N ILE A 44 9.67 2.65 -13.31
CA ILE A 44 9.60 3.64 -14.40
C ILE A 44 8.50 3.28 -15.42
N LYS A 45 8.31 1.99 -15.70
CA LYS A 45 7.29 1.53 -16.64
C LYS A 45 5.89 1.67 -16.04
N ASN A 46 5.75 1.37 -14.76
CA ASN A 46 4.50 1.61 -14.02
C ASN A 46 4.17 3.11 -13.97
N LEU A 47 5.17 3.98 -13.74
CA LEU A 47 4.99 5.42 -13.76
C LEU A 47 4.57 5.94 -15.14
N LEU A 48 5.17 5.42 -16.20
CA LEU A 48 4.79 5.74 -17.58
C LEU A 48 3.32 5.39 -17.87
N LYS A 49 2.85 4.21 -17.44
CA LYS A 49 1.44 3.80 -17.57
C LYS A 49 0.49 4.77 -16.88
N ILE A 50 0.82 5.18 -15.65
CA ILE A 50 0.01 6.14 -14.87
C ILE A 50 -0.09 7.49 -15.58
N ASP A 51 1.02 8.02 -16.07
CA ASP A 51 1.04 9.33 -16.73
C ASP A 51 0.34 9.30 -18.09
N VAL A 52 0.46 8.22 -18.85
CA VAL A 52 -0.30 8.02 -20.09
C VAL A 52 -1.80 7.92 -19.78
N ALA A 53 -2.19 7.18 -18.74
CA ALA A 53 -3.59 7.09 -18.31
C ALA A 53 -4.16 8.45 -17.87
N ASN A 54 -3.37 9.25 -17.15
CA ASN A 54 -3.70 10.63 -16.79
C ASN A 54 -3.94 11.50 -18.02
N LYS A 55 -3.08 11.42 -19.04
CA LYS A 55 -3.24 12.16 -20.30
C LYS A 55 -4.48 11.73 -21.08
N LYS A 56 -4.78 10.42 -21.09
CA LYS A 56 -5.97 9.85 -21.73
C LYS A 56 -7.25 9.99 -20.89
N ARG A 57 -7.16 10.51 -19.65
CA ARG A 57 -8.25 10.60 -18.67
C ARG A 57 -8.93 9.26 -18.40
N ASP A 58 -8.16 8.18 -18.36
CA ASP A 58 -8.67 6.85 -18.00
C ASP A 58 -8.88 6.77 -16.48
N VAL A 59 -10.03 7.27 -16.03
CA VAL A 59 -10.40 7.32 -14.61
C VAL A 59 -10.47 5.91 -14.01
N ASN A 60 -10.92 4.91 -14.77
CA ASN A 60 -11.06 3.55 -14.28
C ASN A 60 -9.69 2.94 -13.96
N TYR A 61 -8.71 3.13 -14.85
CA TYR A 61 -7.34 2.69 -14.58
C TYR A 61 -6.73 3.43 -13.39
N ILE A 62 -6.86 4.76 -13.34
CA ILE A 62 -6.30 5.57 -12.25
C ILE A 62 -6.87 5.13 -10.90
N LEU A 63 -8.19 4.94 -10.80
CA LEU A 63 -8.83 4.45 -9.57
C LEU A 63 -8.35 3.05 -9.21
N LYS A 64 -8.25 2.14 -10.18
CA LYS A 64 -7.75 0.77 -9.96
C LYS A 64 -6.33 0.78 -9.40
N VAL A 65 -5.44 1.60 -9.99
CA VAL A 65 -4.06 1.74 -9.49
C VAL A 65 -4.05 2.31 -8.07
N LEU A 66 -4.75 3.43 -7.81
CA LEU A 66 -4.75 4.07 -6.50
C LEU A 66 -5.37 3.19 -5.39
N LEU A 67 -6.35 2.35 -5.72
CA LEU A 67 -6.93 1.38 -4.80
C LEU A 67 -5.97 0.21 -4.54
N ASN A 68 -5.29 -0.30 -5.58
CA ASN A 68 -4.27 -1.33 -5.44
C ASN A 68 -3.01 -0.85 -4.70
N LEU A 69 -2.73 0.45 -4.67
CA LEU A 69 -1.68 1.02 -3.81
C LEU A 69 -2.00 0.87 -2.31
N LYS A 70 -3.24 0.55 -1.92
CA LYS A 70 -3.60 0.13 -0.56
C LYS A 70 -3.33 -1.36 -0.35
N ASP A 71 -2.21 -1.86 -0.87
CA ASP A 71 -1.79 -3.24 -0.73
C ASP A 71 -1.46 -3.54 0.74
N THR A 72 -2.32 -4.34 1.37
CA THR A 72 -2.16 -4.79 2.75
C THR A 72 -0.85 -5.55 2.92
N THR A 73 -0.47 -6.36 1.94
CA THR A 73 0.77 -7.15 1.93
C THR A 73 2.01 -6.25 2.02
N ARG A 74 1.96 -5.10 1.35
CA ARG A 74 3.08 -4.15 1.37
C ARG A 74 3.17 -3.42 2.71
N ALA A 75 2.03 -3.01 3.28
CA ALA A 75 1.98 -2.43 4.61
C ALA A 75 2.51 -3.42 5.67
N GLU A 76 2.20 -4.71 5.52
CA GLU A 76 2.69 -5.79 6.38
C GLU A 76 4.21 -5.96 6.26
N LYS A 77 4.77 -5.96 5.03
CA LYS A 77 6.23 -5.99 4.84
C LYS A 77 6.94 -4.78 5.48
N PHE A 78 6.35 -3.59 5.40
CA PHE A 78 6.92 -2.41 6.05
C PHE A 78 6.84 -2.50 7.58
N TYR A 79 5.75 -3.06 8.10
CA TYR A 79 5.59 -3.34 9.52
C TYR A 79 6.70 -4.28 10.02
N GLU A 80 6.96 -5.38 9.31
CA GLU A 80 7.98 -6.38 9.69
C GLU A 80 9.41 -5.86 9.55
N TYR A 81 9.66 -4.98 8.59
CA TYR A 81 10.98 -4.37 8.39
C TYR A 81 11.33 -3.31 9.45
N GLU A 82 10.33 -2.63 9.99
CA GLU A 82 10.53 -1.55 10.95
C GLU A 82 10.97 -2.08 12.32
N LYS A 83 12.12 -1.60 12.78
CA LYS A 83 12.75 -2.08 14.03
C LYS A 83 12.13 -1.46 15.27
N SER A 84 11.55 -0.25 15.14
CA SER A 84 10.93 0.45 16.24
C SER A 84 9.45 0.08 16.35
N PRO A 85 8.98 -0.48 17.48
CA PRO A 85 7.57 -0.86 17.64
C PRO A 85 6.64 0.36 17.52
N GLU A 86 7.05 1.53 18.02
CA GLU A 86 6.28 2.77 17.91
C GLU A 86 6.11 3.24 16.46
N LYS A 87 7.09 2.97 15.59
CA LYS A 87 7.00 3.30 14.17
C LYS A 87 6.24 2.22 13.39
N ALA A 88 6.44 0.96 13.75
CA ALA A 88 5.77 -0.17 13.12
C ALA A 88 4.24 -0.04 13.25
N VAL A 89 3.73 0.35 14.42
CA VAL A 89 2.28 0.47 14.65
C VAL A 89 1.57 1.49 13.75
N TYR A 90 2.28 2.46 13.16
CA TYR A 90 1.67 3.37 12.17
C TYR A 90 1.20 2.65 10.89
N TRP A 91 1.77 1.48 10.59
CA TRP A 91 1.39 0.69 9.42
C TRP A 91 0.16 -0.19 9.67
N LEU A 92 -0.17 -0.52 10.94
CA LEU A 92 -1.28 -1.41 11.28
C LEU A 92 -2.63 -1.03 10.65
N PRO A 93 -3.05 0.26 10.58
CA PRO A 93 -4.31 0.63 9.93
C PRO A 93 -4.40 0.26 8.44
N HIS A 94 -3.25 -0.01 7.81
CA HIS A 94 -3.14 -0.34 6.39
C HIS A 94 -3.00 -1.85 6.14
N CYS A 95 -2.71 -2.65 7.16
CA CYS A 95 -2.59 -4.11 7.08
C CYS A 95 -3.95 -4.82 6.97
N SER A 96 -3.93 -6.12 6.67
CA SER A 96 -5.12 -6.97 6.66
C SER A 96 -5.73 -7.13 8.07
N ALA A 97 -7.01 -7.49 8.11
CA ALA A 97 -7.72 -7.69 9.38
C ALA A 97 -7.06 -8.79 10.24
N GLU A 98 -6.59 -9.87 9.61
CA GLU A 98 -5.91 -10.99 10.28
C GLU A 98 -4.55 -10.55 10.84
N PHE A 99 -3.76 -9.84 10.04
CA PHE A 99 -2.47 -9.34 10.47
C PHE A 99 -2.58 -8.38 11.65
N ILE A 100 -3.58 -7.49 11.62
CA ILE A 100 -3.88 -6.58 12.73
C ILE A 100 -4.14 -7.37 14.00
N LEU A 101 -5.02 -8.40 13.98
CA LEU A 101 -5.34 -9.18 15.18
C LEU A 101 -4.11 -9.89 15.76
N GLN A 102 -3.27 -10.48 14.91
CA GLN A 102 -2.06 -11.19 15.35
C GLN A 102 -1.02 -10.27 16.01
N HIS A 103 -0.91 -9.02 15.57
CA HIS A 103 0.13 -8.09 16.01
C HIS A 103 -0.35 -7.04 17.00
N PHE A 104 -1.66 -6.77 17.05
CA PHE A 104 -2.26 -5.80 17.96
C PHE A 104 -1.95 -6.10 19.42
N ALA A 105 -2.14 -7.37 19.85
CA ALA A 105 -1.87 -7.79 21.23
C ALA A 105 -0.40 -7.63 21.65
N LYS A 106 0.54 -7.73 20.70
CA LYS A 106 1.99 -7.63 20.98
C LYS A 106 2.47 -6.22 21.27
N HIS A 107 1.73 -5.19 20.84
CA HIS A 107 2.15 -3.79 20.93
C HIS A 107 1.08 -2.89 21.54
N ILE A 108 0.12 -3.46 22.27
CA ILE A 108 -1.01 -2.72 22.84
C ILE A 108 -0.55 -1.51 23.67
N ASP A 109 0.56 -1.65 24.39
CA ASP A 109 1.16 -0.62 25.25
C ASP A 109 1.74 0.58 24.48
N HIS A 110 2.04 0.40 23.19
CA HIS A 110 2.59 1.45 22.33
C HIS A 110 1.52 2.15 21.48
N LEU A 111 0.25 1.70 21.55
CA LEU A 111 -0.83 2.24 20.75
C LEU A 111 -1.49 3.43 21.44
N LYS A 112 -1.53 4.56 20.75
CA LYS A 112 -2.36 5.69 21.16
C LYS A 112 -3.84 5.32 21.03
N ILE A 113 -4.67 5.79 21.96
CA ILE A 113 -6.11 5.49 21.98
C ILE A 113 -6.83 5.85 20.67
N SER A 114 -6.40 6.92 19.99
CA SER A 114 -6.93 7.33 18.69
C SER A 114 -6.63 6.31 17.58
N LEU A 115 -5.48 5.64 17.65
CA LEU A 115 -5.11 4.57 16.73
C LEU A 115 -5.94 3.32 17.01
N ILE A 116 -6.14 2.97 18.28
CA ILE A 116 -6.99 1.84 18.68
C ILE A 116 -8.42 2.03 18.17
N GLN A 117 -9.01 3.22 18.36
CA GLN A 117 -10.34 3.55 17.83
C GLN A 117 -10.44 3.33 16.32
N ARG A 118 -9.40 3.74 15.57
CA ARG A 118 -9.34 3.54 14.11
C ARG A 118 -9.22 2.07 13.72
N LEU A 119 -8.50 1.27 14.50
CA LEU A 119 -8.39 -0.17 14.27
C LEU A 119 -9.72 -0.88 14.57
N CYS A 120 -10.42 -0.50 15.64
CA CYS A 120 -11.76 -1.03 15.96
C CYS A 120 -12.80 -0.73 14.87
N GLN A 121 -12.72 0.45 14.23
CA GLN A 121 -13.57 0.79 13.08
C GLN A 121 -13.31 -0.09 11.85
N LYS A 122 -12.10 -0.65 11.74
CA LYS A 122 -11.71 -1.53 10.63
C LYS A 122 -12.04 -3.00 10.91
N ASN A 123 -11.87 -3.43 12.17
CA ASN A 123 -12.19 -4.78 12.60
C ASN A 123 -12.68 -4.77 14.05
N ILE A 124 -13.95 -5.10 14.26
CA ILE A 124 -14.58 -5.11 15.59
C ILE A 124 -13.90 -6.10 16.55
N LEU A 125 -13.29 -7.16 16.05
CA LEU A 125 -12.58 -8.16 16.86
C LEU A 125 -11.35 -7.57 17.57
N VAL A 126 -10.83 -6.43 17.10
CA VAL A 126 -9.78 -5.68 17.81
C VAL A 126 -10.30 -5.18 19.16
N LEU A 127 -11.57 -4.77 19.23
CA LEU A 127 -12.19 -4.35 20.48
C LEU A 127 -12.31 -5.52 21.47
N GLU A 128 -12.72 -6.69 21.00
CA GLU A 128 -12.78 -7.91 21.83
C GLU A 128 -11.40 -8.26 22.39
N THR A 129 -10.37 -8.24 21.52
CA THR A 129 -8.98 -8.50 21.91
C THR A 129 -8.46 -7.46 22.93
N PHE A 130 -8.83 -6.18 22.76
CA PHE A 130 -8.49 -5.12 23.69
C PHE A 130 -9.17 -5.31 25.05
N VAL A 131 -10.46 -5.66 25.07
CA VAL A 131 -11.20 -5.91 26.32
C VAL A 131 -10.64 -7.14 27.05
N ASP A 132 -10.35 -8.23 26.34
CA ASP A 132 -9.74 -9.44 26.90
C ASP A 132 -8.35 -9.17 27.51
N ALA A 133 -7.57 -8.26 26.92
CA ALA A 133 -6.24 -7.91 27.43
C ALA A 133 -6.28 -7.13 28.76
N TYR A 134 -7.31 -6.29 28.97
CA TYR A 134 -7.45 -5.45 30.17
C TYR A 134 -8.45 -6.00 31.21
N SER A 135 -9.25 -6.99 30.85
CA SER A 135 -10.12 -7.72 31.76
C SER A 135 -10.15 -9.20 31.34
N PRO A 136 -9.49 -10.11 32.08
CA PRO A 136 -9.64 -11.54 31.85
C PRO A 136 -11.04 -11.95 32.32
N ILE A 137 -12.07 -11.62 31.53
CA ILE A 137 -13.42 -12.09 31.77
C ILE A 137 -13.38 -13.60 31.50
N PRO A 138 -13.78 -14.45 32.46
CA PRO A 138 -13.77 -15.90 32.26
C PRO A 138 -14.67 -16.22 31.06
N LYS A 139 -14.06 -16.76 30.00
CA LYS A 139 -14.76 -17.18 28.78
C LYS A 139 -15.86 -18.15 29.19
N ARG A 140 -17.12 -17.83 28.90
CA ARG A 140 -18.22 -18.78 29.15
C ARG A 140 -17.98 -20.01 28.30
N THR A 141 -17.56 -21.09 28.94
CA THR A 141 -17.57 -22.44 28.39
C THR A 141 -19.02 -22.76 28.07
N ASN A 142 -19.36 -22.89 26.79
CA ASN A 142 -20.65 -23.44 26.40
C ASN A 142 -20.66 -24.92 26.84
N ILE A 143 -21.57 -25.24 27.76
CA ILE A 143 -21.98 -26.61 28.13
C ILE A 143 -22.92 -27.12 27.05
#